data_AF-A0A1G6WHY8-F1
#
_entry.id   AF-A0A1G6WHY8-F1
#
_cell.length_a   1.000
_cell.length_b   1.000
_cell.length_c   1.000
_cell.angle_alpha   90.00
_cell.angle_beta   90.00
_cell.angle_gamma   90.00
#
_symmetry.space_group_name_H-M   'P 1'
#
loop_
_entity.id
_entity.type
_entity.pdbx_description
1 polymer ?
#
loop_
_entity_poly.entity_id
_entity_poly.type
_entity_poly.pdbx_seq_one_letter_code
_entity_poly.pdbx_strand_id
1 'polypeptide(L)'
;MKDSKNQLNIDRIQKELDRIMNLDFVTKSDKKIEQYQYLSDLYKGKNKGIQASGLIPFNKPENRSTCKLTRKKVDEIRKKYIPNRYGKAKLAKEYGVSRSVIYRILKGQSWK
;
A
#
# COMPACT_ATOMS: atom_id res chain seq x y z
N MET A 1 -18.19 -40.10 41.98
CA MET A 1 -18.17 -40.50 40.55
C MET A 1 -18.43 -39.35 39.57
N LYS A 2 -18.32 -38.09 40.00
CA LYS A 2 -17.77 -37.02 39.16
C LYS A 2 -16.25 -37.13 39.39
N ASP A 3 -15.36 -37.19 38.41
CA ASP A 3 -14.53 -36.01 38.07
C ASP A 3 -13.56 -36.30 36.89
N SER A 4 -13.60 -37.48 36.27
CA SER A 4 -12.63 -37.85 35.22
C SER A 4 -12.82 -37.12 33.89
N LYS A 5 -14.08 -36.84 33.48
CA LYS A 5 -14.38 -36.06 32.25
C LYS A 5 -14.03 -34.57 32.40
N ASN A 6 -14.05 -34.04 33.61
CA ASN A 6 -13.73 -32.64 33.88
C ASN A 6 -12.21 -32.41 33.87
N GLN A 7 -11.45 -33.35 34.41
CA GLN A 7 -9.99 -33.39 34.34
C GLN A 7 -9.47 -33.46 32.90
N LEU A 8 -10.06 -34.33 32.06
CA LEU A 8 -9.74 -34.44 30.62
C LEU A 8 -9.95 -33.12 29.84
N ASN A 9 -10.89 -32.29 30.28
CA ASN A 9 -11.15 -30.99 29.67
C ASN A 9 -10.10 -29.96 30.10
N ILE A 10 -9.71 -29.98 31.38
CA ILE A 10 -8.63 -29.14 31.93
C ILE A 10 -7.29 -29.46 31.26
N ASP A 11 -6.96 -30.73 31.10
CA ASP A 11 -5.69 -31.14 30.46
C ASP A 11 -5.65 -30.73 28.98
N ARG A 12 -6.79 -30.80 28.29
CA ARG A 12 -6.90 -30.35 26.90
C ARG A 12 -6.78 -28.83 26.78
N ILE A 13 -7.37 -28.09 27.71
CA ILE A 13 -7.24 -26.63 27.80
C ILE A 13 -5.78 -26.27 28.07
N GLN A 14 -5.11 -26.93 29.02
CA GLN A 14 -3.72 -26.67 29.34
C GLN A 14 -2.80 -26.93 28.14
N LYS A 15 -3.03 -28.02 27.41
CA LYS A 15 -2.27 -28.35 26.21
C LYS A 15 -2.40 -27.30 25.10
N GLU A 16 -3.59 -26.74 24.91
CA GLU A 16 -3.78 -25.64 23.95
C GLU A 16 -3.17 -24.33 24.45
N LEU A 17 -3.22 -24.04 25.75
CA LEU A 17 -2.52 -22.89 26.34
C LEU A 17 -1.01 -22.98 26.13
N ASP A 18 -0.40 -24.12 26.44
CA ASP A 18 1.04 -24.33 26.25
C ASP A 18 1.43 -24.22 24.77
N ARG A 19 0.58 -24.74 23.86
CA ARG A 19 0.77 -24.57 22.42
C ARG A 19 0.77 -23.10 22.03
N ILE A 20 -0.22 -22.33 22.47
CA ILE A 20 -0.36 -20.90 22.16
C ILE A 20 0.86 -20.12 22.69
N MET A 21 1.25 -20.37 23.94
CA MET A 21 2.38 -19.68 24.59
C MET A 21 3.73 -19.95 23.91
N ASN A 22 3.88 -21.10 23.27
CA ASN A 22 5.10 -21.46 22.53
C ASN A 22 5.12 -21.01 21.07
N LEU A 23 4.09 -20.29 20.58
CA LEU A 23 4.10 -19.75 19.22
C LEU A 23 5.04 -18.54 19.13
N ASP A 24 5.78 -18.43 18.02
CA ASP A 24 6.76 -17.37 17.77
C ASP A 24 6.22 -15.93 17.87
N PHE A 25 4.90 -15.76 17.74
CA PHE A 25 4.25 -14.47 17.88
C PHE A 25 3.83 -14.11 19.31
N VAL A 26 3.72 -15.10 20.21
CA VAL A 26 3.35 -14.91 21.62
C VAL A 26 4.57 -14.63 22.50
N THR A 27 5.74 -15.18 22.15
CA THR A 27 7.01 -14.98 22.87
C THR A 27 7.58 -13.56 22.82
N LYS A 28 6.83 -12.58 22.27
CA LYS A 28 7.20 -11.18 22.37
C LYS A 28 6.90 -10.70 23.78
N SER A 29 7.94 -10.60 24.61
CA SER A 29 7.86 -9.92 25.91
C SER A 29 7.20 -8.54 25.76
N ASP A 30 6.43 -8.13 26.77
CA ASP A 30 5.75 -6.83 26.82
C ASP A 30 6.69 -5.67 26.44
N LYS A 31 7.95 -5.73 26.87
CA LYS A 31 8.99 -4.74 26.53
C LYS A 31 9.25 -4.64 25.02
N LYS A 32 9.18 -5.77 24.31
CA LYS A 32 9.34 -5.85 22.85
C LYS A 32 8.11 -5.31 22.12
N ILE A 33 6.91 -5.57 22.66
CA ILE A 33 5.66 -5.01 22.13
C ILE A 33 5.65 -3.48 22.28
N GLU A 34 5.99 -2.99 23.47
CA GLU A 34 6.13 -1.56 23.76
C GLU A 34 7.15 -0.89 22.84
N GLN A 35 8.32 -1.52 22.64
CA GLN A 35 9.33 -1.03 21.71
C GLN A 35 8.79 -0.92 20.27
N TYR A 36 8.03 -1.92 19.79
CA TYR A 36 7.42 -1.87 18.45
C TYR A 36 6.36 -0.77 18.35
N GLN A 37 5.55 -0.59 19.38
CA GLN A 37 4.54 0.46 19.43
C GLN A 37 5.20 1.85 19.38
N TYR A 38 6.24 2.06 20.19
CA TYR A 38 7.05 3.28 20.18
C TYR A 38 7.66 3.56 18.81
N LEU A 39 8.29 2.57 18.17
CA LEU A 39 8.84 2.71 16.82
C LEU A 39 7.76 3.07 15.80
N SER A 40 6.61 2.39 15.84
CA SER A 40 5.47 2.68 14.98
C SER A 40 5.03 4.14 15.12
N ASP A 41 4.85 4.62 16.34
CA ASP A 41 4.34 5.97 16.58
C ASP A 41 5.36 7.05 16.19
N LEU A 42 6.65 6.80 16.44
CA LEU A 42 7.74 7.65 15.96
C LEU A 42 7.77 7.74 14.43
N TYR A 43 7.65 6.62 13.72
CA TYR A 43 7.65 6.60 12.25
C TYR A 43 6.36 7.15 11.63
N LYS A 44 5.20 6.98 12.28
CA LYS A 44 3.93 7.62 11.87
C LYS A 44 4.05 9.14 11.90
N GLY A 45 4.66 9.71 12.95
CA GLY A 45 4.92 11.14 13.05
C GLY A 45 5.84 11.63 11.92
N LYS A 46 6.97 10.94 11.71
CA LYS A 46 7.96 11.30 10.69
C LYS A 46 7.43 11.25 9.26
N ASN A 47 6.54 10.31 8.95
CA ASN A 47 5.98 10.10 7.62
C ASN A 47 4.56 10.67 7.47
N LYS A 48 4.11 11.57 8.36
CA LYS A 48 2.75 12.13 8.30
C LYS A 48 2.55 12.89 6.99
N GLY A 49 1.72 12.34 6.10
CA GLY A 49 1.41 12.92 4.79
C GLY A 49 2.49 12.71 3.70
N ILE A 50 3.58 11.99 4.01
CA ILE A 50 4.69 11.74 3.09
C ILE A 50 4.97 10.24 3.04
N GLN A 51 5.20 9.70 1.85
CA GLN A 51 5.60 8.30 1.70
C GLN A 51 7.03 8.08 2.20
N ALA A 52 7.26 7.00 2.94
CA ALA A 52 8.60 6.61 3.36
C ALA A 52 9.56 6.51 2.17
N SER A 53 10.78 7.03 2.30
CA SER A 53 11.74 7.19 1.19
C SER A 53 12.00 5.91 0.41
N GLY A 54 12.13 4.77 1.11
CA GLY A 54 12.33 3.45 0.50
C GLY A 54 11.16 2.97 -0.36
N LEU A 55 9.95 3.49 -0.16
CA LEU A 55 8.75 3.11 -0.92
C LEU A 55 8.49 4.00 -2.13
N ILE A 56 9.15 5.16 -2.24
CA ILE A 56 8.97 6.11 -3.34
C ILE A 56 9.22 5.47 -4.72
N PRO A 57 10.30 4.67 -4.93
CA PRO A 57 10.55 4.07 -6.24
C PRO A 57 9.41 3.15 -6.71
N PHE A 58 8.79 2.41 -5.81
CA PHE A 58 7.70 1.47 -6.13
C PHE A 58 6.39 2.16 -6.49
N ASN A 59 6.21 3.42 -6.08
CA ASN A 59 5.01 4.19 -6.36
C ASN A 59 5.00 4.86 -7.74
N LYS A 60 6.15 4.86 -8.44
CA LYS A 60 6.31 5.45 -9.77
C LYS A 60 5.29 4.88 -10.76
N PRO A 61 4.62 5.71 -11.59
CA PRO A 61 3.64 5.23 -12.57
C PRO A 61 4.17 4.13 -13.50
N GLU A 62 5.47 4.20 -13.84
CA GLU A 62 6.16 3.23 -14.69
C GLU A 62 6.18 1.81 -14.10
N ASN A 63 6.15 1.69 -12.77
CA ASN A 63 6.23 0.41 -12.07
C ASN A 63 4.85 -0.22 -11.83
N ARG A 64 3.76 0.47 -12.19
CA ARG A 64 2.40 -0.03 -11.99
C ARG A 64 1.96 -0.83 -13.22
N SER A 65 1.79 -2.14 -13.06
CA SER A 65 1.32 -3.05 -14.13
C SER A 65 -0.05 -2.66 -14.71
N THR A 66 -0.88 -1.97 -13.93
CA THR A 66 -2.21 -1.51 -14.34
C THR A 66 -2.20 -0.20 -15.14
N CYS A 67 -1.04 0.45 -15.32
CA CYS A 67 -0.96 1.73 -15.99
C CYS A 67 -1.02 1.59 -17.52
N LYS A 68 -2.01 2.24 -18.16
CA LYS A 68 -2.19 2.23 -19.62
C LYS A 68 -1.18 3.10 -20.38
N LEU A 69 -0.57 4.06 -19.69
CA LEU A 69 0.35 5.04 -20.25
C LEU A 69 1.79 4.67 -19.90
N THR A 70 2.70 4.95 -20.83
CA THR A 70 4.15 4.87 -20.63
C THR A 70 4.74 6.29 -20.74
N ARG A 71 5.98 6.48 -20.30
CA ARG A 71 6.68 7.77 -20.44
C ARG A 71 6.66 8.28 -21.88
N LYS A 72 6.90 7.41 -22.87
CA LYS A 72 6.85 7.73 -24.30
C LYS A 72 5.47 8.26 -24.72
N LYS A 73 4.38 7.56 -24.37
CA LYS A 73 3.01 7.99 -24.68
C LYS A 73 2.66 9.33 -24.03
N VAL A 74 3.15 9.57 -22.82
CA VAL A 74 2.95 10.85 -22.12
C VAL A 74 3.62 12.00 -22.87
N ASP A 75 4.85 11.80 -23.35
CA ASP A 75 5.55 12.83 -24.13
C ASP A 75 4.89 13.05 -25.50
N GLU A 76 4.35 12.00 -26.12
CA GLU A 76 3.52 12.13 -27.32
C GLU A 76 2.24 12.94 -27.06
N ILE A 77 1.55 12.70 -25.93
CA ILE A 77 0.36 13.48 -25.53
C ILE A 77 0.71 14.97 -25.39
N ARG A 78 1.85 15.29 -24.77
CA ARG A 78 2.31 16.68 -24.60
C ARG A 78 2.60 17.34 -25.96
N LYS A 79 3.24 16.63 -26.88
CA LYS A 79 3.56 17.12 -28.23
C LYS A 79 2.34 17.27 -29.13
N LYS A 80 1.39 16.32 -29.07
CA LYS A 80 0.17 16.32 -29.90
C LYS A 80 -0.87 17.33 -29.41
N TYR A 81 -0.78 17.82 -28.17
CA TYR A 81 -1.75 18.77 -27.64
C TYR A 81 -1.59 20.14 -28.32
N ILE A 82 -2.54 20.46 -29.20
CA ILE A 82 -2.66 21.75 -29.84
C ILE A 82 -3.97 22.38 -29.35
N PRO A 83 -3.93 23.46 -28.56
CA PRO A 83 -5.14 24.17 -28.12
C PRO A 83 -6.08 24.45 -29.29
N ASN A 84 -7.38 24.29 -29.08
CA ASN A 84 -8.44 24.52 -30.06
C ASN A 84 -8.44 23.64 -31.34
N ARG A 85 -7.43 22.79 -31.56
CA ARG A 85 -7.38 21.85 -32.71
C ARG A 85 -7.40 20.38 -32.29
N TYR A 86 -6.53 20.04 -31.35
CA TYR A 86 -6.37 18.68 -30.83
C TYR A 86 -6.58 18.67 -29.31
N GLY A 87 -7.85 18.76 -28.95
CA GLY A 87 -8.28 18.94 -27.56
C GLY A 87 -8.17 17.70 -26.69
N LYS A 88 -8.36 17.92 -25.38
CA LYS A 88 -8.22 16.88 -24.33
C LYS A 88 -9.16 15.69 -24.55
N ALA A 89 -10.37 15.92 -25.07
CA ALA A 89 -11.35 14.86 -25.33
C ALA A 89 -10.86 13.89 -26.43
N LYS A 90 -10.21 14.42 -27.47
CA LYS A 90 -9.69 13.61 -28.57
C LYS A 90 -8.49 12.78 -28.13
N LEU A 91 -7.54 13.39 -27.41
CA LEU A 91 -6.41 12.70 -26.77
C LEU A 91 -6.88 11.62 -25.79
N ALA A 92 -7.88 11.92 -24.97
CA ALA A 92 -8.44 10.95 -24.03
C ALA A 92 -8.95 9.68 -24.74
N LYS A 93 -9.68 9.87 -25.84
CA LYS A 93 -10.19 8.76 -26.67
C LYS A 93 -9.07 7.98 -27.35
N GLU A 94 -8.08 8.66 -27.93
CA GLU A 94 -6.95 8.04 -28.63
C GLU A 94 -6.11 7.14 -27.70
N TYR A 95 -5.82 7.62 -26.48
CA TYR A 95 -4.97 6.90 -25.53
C TYR A 95 -5.76 6.05 -24.51
N GLY A 96 -7.09 5.98 -24.61
CA GLY A 96 -7.94 5.14 -23.74
C GLY A 96 -7.93 5.55 -22.26
N VAL A 97 -7.81 6.85 -21.98
CA VAL A 97 -7.74 7.43 -20.63
C VAL A 97 -8.82 8.50 -20.43
N SER A 98 -9.05 8.92 -19.18
CA SER A 98 -10.03 9.98 -18.91
C SER A 98 -9.50 11.37 -19.27
N ARG A 99 -10.41 12.31 -19.55
CA ARG A 99 -10.08 13.73 -19.81
C ARG A 99 -9.28 14.35 -18.66
N SER A 100 -9.58 13.97 -17.42
CA SER A 100 -8.88 14.44 -16.22
C SER A 100 -7.41 13.98 -16.16
N VAL A 101 -7.11 12.77 -16.65
CA VAL A 101 -5.73 12.27 -16.73
C VAL A 101 -4.92 13.11 -17.73
N ILE A 102 -5.47 13.39 -18.91
CA ILE A 102 -4.84 14.28 -19.90
C ILE A 102 -4.61 15.67 -19.30
N TYR A 103 -5.59 16.23 -18.60
CA TYR A 103 -5.44 17.53 -17.93
C TYR A 103 -4.26 17.55 -16.94
N ARG A 104 -4.15 16.54 -16.05
CA ARG A 104 -3.06 16.44 -15.07
C ARG A 104 -1.68 16.28 -15.73
N ILE A 105 -1.60 15.53 -16.83
CA ILE A 105 -0.38 15.37 -17.62
C ILE A 105 0.08 16.71 -18.21
N LEU A 106 -0.85 17.45 -18.81
CA LEU A 106 -0.57 18.76 -19.41
C LEU A 106 -0.20 19.82 -18.37
N LYS A 107 -0.73 19.73 -17.15
CA LYS A 107 -0.37 20.61 -16.02
C LYS A 107 0.89 20.17 -15.27
N GLY A 108 1.52 19.04 -15.62
CA GLY A 108 2.68 18.49 -14.90
C GLY A 108 2.35 17.99 -13.48
N GLN A 109 1.07 17.75 -13.18
CA GLN A 109 0.62 17.23 -11.88
C GLN A 109 0.81 15.71 -11.78
N SER A 110 0.81 15.00 -12.91
CA SER A 110 1.13 13.58 -13.02
C SER A 110 2.28 13.37 -14.01
N TRP A 111 2.97 12.21 -13.89
CA TRP A 111 4.11 11.86 -14.75
C TRP A 111 5.18 12.97 -14.78
N LYS A 112 5.67 13.33 -13.59
CA LYS A 112 6.80 14.25 -13.41
C LYS A 112 8.09 13.58 -13.86
#